data_AF-A0A5N6VX04-F1
#
_entry.id   AF-A0A5N6VX04-F1
#
_cell.length_a   1.000
_cell.length_b   1.000
_cell.length_c   1.000
_cell.angle_alpha   90.00
_cell.angle_beta   90.00
_cell.angle_gamma   90.00
#
_symmetry.space_group_name_H-M   'P 1'
#
loop_
_entity.id
_entity.type
_entity.pdbx_description
1 polymer ?
#
loop_
_entity_poly.entity_id
_entity_poly.type
_entity_poly.pdbx_seq_one_letter_code
_entity_poly.pdbx_strand_id
1 'polypeptide(L)'
;MAPLALLSLFLFAVAARSQGVQTAAEVNQILAQVESGFSIDSSNPPYYDTEWYWEGTCIQYFGQCTSTAKFDRSWIQTGNATAFYVSNTDASAINLTNDPSTMTVINSTSTMDSTTSGWTIGAKLSGSVSGDSVTGGAEVSASYSQSSTTSTTVTTTVSYTATCPAQHQCSVETWTFHLNITGSCLSHGMINCRSLGTFDQCTNPQTACQQYQDMYTDHCNQPLKTCNVQTPVYNSDGTTPYSQIVLIATPINGTSTIERSGRDQQMVKYKVLG
;
A
#
# COMPACT_ATOMS: atom_id res chain seq x y z
N MET A 1 -51.57 -1.61 34.09
CA MET A 1 -50.99 -1.96 32.77
C MET A 1 -49.78 -1.05 32.57
N ALA A 2 -48.59 -1.56 32.84
CA ALA A 2 -47.31 -0.87 32.63
C ALA A 2 -46.38 -1.89 31.95
N PRO A 3 -45.73 -1.56 30.82
CA PRO A 3 -44.85 -2.52 30.17
C PRO A 3 -43.45 -2.48 30.82
N LEU A 4 -42.94 -3.65 31.18
CA LEU A 4 -41.53 -3.86 31.49
C LEU A 4 -40.71 -3.64 30.21
N ALA A 5 -39.83 -2.64 30.23
CA ALA A 5 -38.77 -2.51 29.23
C ALA A 5 -37.60 -3.43 29.62
N LEU A 6 -37.41 -4.51 28.87
CA LEU A 6 -36.21 -5.34 28.92
C LEU A 6 -35.06 -4.57 28.25
N LEU A 7 -34.16 -4.00 29.06
CA LEU A 7 -32.87 -3.51 28.58
C LEU A 7 -31.97 -4.72 28.29
N SER A 8 -31.84 -5.09 27.02
CA SER A 8 -30.83 -6.03 26.55
C SER A 8 -29.46 -5.34 26.55
N LEU A 9 -28.63 -5.63 27.56
CA LEU A 9 -27.20 -5.31 27.53
C LEU A 9 -26.56 -6.12 26.40
N PHE A 10 -26.30 -5.48 25.26
CA PHE A 10 -25.34 -5.99 24.27
C PHE A 10 -23.93 -5.81 24.84
N LEU A 11 -23.43 -6.85 25.52
CA LEU A 11 -22.01 -7.02 25.76
C LEU A 11 -21.33 -7.20 24.40
N PHE A 12 -20.79 -6.11 23.84
CA PHE A 12 -19.79 -6.20 22.79
C PHE A 12 -18.54 -6.85 23.40
N ALA A 13 -18.47 -8.17 23.34
CA ALA A 13 -17.21 -8.89 23.49
C ALA A 13 -16.34 -8.48 22.30
N VAL A 14 -15.49 -7.47 22.49
CA VAL A 14 -14.35 -7.22 21.62
C VAL A 14 -13.48 -8.46 21.75
N ALA A 15 -13.59 -9.38 20.80
CA ALA A 15 -12.69 -10.51 20.70
C ALA A 15 -11.30 -9.95 20.38
N ALA A 16 -10.48 -9.77 21.42
CA ALA A 16 -9.05 -9.59 21.28
C ALA A 16 -8.52 -10.88 20.63
N ARG A 17 -8.38 -10.89 19.30
CA ARG A 17 -7.72 -11.97 18.59
C ARG A 17 -6.25 -11.92 18.98
N SER A 18 -5.77 -12.90 19.74
CA SER A 18 -4.34 -13.10 19.96
C SER A 18 -3.73 -13.59 18.64
N GLN A 19 -3.23 -12.68 17.81
CA GLN A 19 -2.31 -13.07 16.75
C GLN A 19 -1.02 -13.54 17.41
N GLY A 20 -0.58 -14.77 17.12
CA GLY A 20 0.68 -15.29 17.64
C GLY A 20 1.85 -14.52 17.02
N VAL A 21 3.00 -14.50 17.71
CA VAL A 21 4.24 -14.00 17.12
C VAL A 21 4.75 -15.05 16.13
N GLN A 22 4.89 -14.68 14.86
CA GLN A 22 5.30 -15.56 13.77
C GLN A 22 6.83 -15.62 13.62
N THR A 23 7.32 -16.61 12.87
CA THR A 23 8.72 -16.72 12.46
C THR A 23 8.94 -16.10 11.08
N ALA A 24 10.15 -15.63 10.80
CA ALA A 24 10.52 -15.08 9.48
C ALA A 24 10.20 -16.02 8.30
N ALA A 25 10.32 -17.34 8.51
CA ALA A 25 10.07 -18.34 7.47
C ALA A 25 8.57 -18.42 7.09
N GLU A 26 7.67 -18.32 8.07
CA GLU A 26 6.23 -18.31 7.84
C GLU A 26 5.81 -17.07 7.06
N VAL A 27 6.37 -15.91 7.41
CA VAL A 27 6.04 -14.64 6.74
C VAL A 27 6.52 -14.60 5.28
N ASN A 28 7.63 -15.27 4.95
CA ASN A 28 8.09 -15.38 3.57
C ASN A 28 7.09 -16.14 2.67
N GLN A 29 6.33 -17.09 3.23
CA GLN A 29 5.27 -17.78 2.48
C GLN A 29 4.11 -16.84 2.17
N ILE A 30 3.77 -15.94 3.10
CA ILE A 30 2.75 -14.91 2.90
C ILE A 30 3.15 -13.97 1.75
N LEU A 31 4.41 -13.53 1.70
CA LEU A 31 4.90 -12.69 0.59
C LEU A 31 4.73 -13.38 -0.77
N ALA A 32 5.08 -14.67 -0.85
CA ALA A 32 4.94 -15.44 -2.10
C ALA A 32 3.46 -15.61 -2.50
N GLN A 33 2.56 -15.81 -1.54
CA GLN A 33 1.11 -15.89 -1.79
C GLN A 33 0.57 -14.56 -2.34
N VAL A 34 0.94 -13.45 -1.70
CA VAL A 34 0.58 -12.09 -2.12
C VAL A 34 1.03 -11.81 -3.56
N GLU A 35 2.24 -12.21 -3.93
CA GLU A 35 2.75 -12.10 -5.31
C GLU A 35 1.96 -12.97 -6.29
N SER A 36 1.73 -14.24 -5.94
CA SER A 36 1.11 -15.21 -6.84
C SER A 36 -0.34 -14.88 -7.21
N GLY A 37 -1.07 -14.23 -6.29
CA GLY A 37 -2.45 -13.78 -6.53
C GLY A 37 -2.55 -12.29 -6.88
N PHE A 38 -1.44 -11.65 -7.26
CA PHE A 38 -1.44 -10.24 -7.66
C PHE A 38 -2.37 -10.01 -8.86
N SER A 39 -3.17 -8.94 -8.77
CA SER A 39 -4.04 -8.48 -9.85
C SER A 39 -4.20 -6.97 -9.84
N ILE A 40 -4.47 -6.41 -11.02
CA ILE A 40 -4.82 -5.00 -11.21
C ILE A 40 -6.30 -4.94 -11.55
N ASP A 41 -7.07 -4.11 -10.83
CA ASP A 41 -8.46 -3.85 -11.16
C ASP A 41 -8.54 -3.06 -12.47
N SER A 42 -8.98 -3.72 -13.55
CA SER A 42 -9.13 -3.10 -14.87
C SER A 42 -10.28 -2.11 -14.95
N SER A 43 -11.22 -2.13 -14.01
CA SER A 43 -12.34 -1.18 -13.95
C SER A 43 -11.92 0.14 -13.31
N ASN A 44 -10.97 0.09 -12.37
CA ASN A 44 -10.41 1.27 -11.70
C ASN A 44 -8.88 1.16 -11.64
N PRO A 45 -8.20 1.17 -12.80
CA PRO A 45 -6.76 0.95 -12.85
C PRO A 45 -6.02 2.08 -12.12
N PRO A 46 -4.94 1.76 -11.40
CA PRO A 46 -4.06 2.78 -10.81
C PRO A 46 -3.59 3.75 -11.88
N TYR A 47 -3.57 5.04 -11.52
CA TYR A 47 -3.18 6.09 -12.44
C TYR A 47 -2.31 7.16 -11.82
N TYR A 48 -1.57 7.86 -12.66
CA TYR A 48 -0.78 9.04 -12.32
C TYR A 48 -1.21 10.20 -13.21
N ASP A 49 -1.49 11.35 -12.61
CA ASP A 49 -1.72 12.60 -13.33
C ASP A 49 -0.46 13.44 -13.24
N THR A 50 0.00 13.99 -14.36
CA THR A 50 1.00 15.06 -14.33
C THR A 50 0.43 16.29 -13.65
N GLU A 51 1.30 17.27 -13.35
CA GLU A 51 0.83 18.58 -12.92
C GLU A 51 -0.13 19.19 -13.95
N TRP A 52 -1.19 19.84 -13.44
CA TRP A 52 -2.24 20.41 -14.26
C TRP A 52 -1.80 21.78 -14.78
N TYR A 53 -1.70 21.91 -16.09
CA TYR A 53 -1.44 23.17 -16.76
C TYR A 53 -2.77 23.87 -17.11
N TRP A 54 -3.00 25.06 -16.56
CA TRP A 54 -4.23 25.82 -16.77
C TRP A 54 -4.03 26.95 -17.77
N GLU A 55 -4.94 27.06 -18.73
CA GLU A 55 -4.98 28.16 -19.71
C GLU A 55 -6.42 28.64 -19.99
N GLY A 56 -6.55 29.80 -20.62
CA GLY A 56 -7.84 30.32 -21.06
C GLY A 56 -8.47 29.39 -22.11
N THR A 57 -9.76 29.13 -22.01
CA THR A 57 -10.45 28.24 -22.96
C THR A 57 -10.64 28.90 -24.33
N CYS A 58 -10.74 28.11 -25.39
CA CYS A 58 -11.06 28.60 -26.73
C CYS A 58 -12.50 29.12 -26.83
N ILE A 59 -12.74 30.02 -27.80
CA ILE A 59 -14.03 30.74 -27.93
C ILE A 59 -15.24 29.81 -28.11
N GLN A 60 -15.04 28.62 -28.67
CA GLN A 60 -16.07 27.61 -28.89
C GLN A 60 -16.65 27.04 -27.58
N TYR A 61 -15.85 27.06 -26.51
CA TYR A 61 -16.28 26.68 -25.15
C TYR A 61 -16.49 27.91 -24.25
N PHE A 62 -16.48 29.12 -24.82
CA PHE A 62 -16.69 30.35 -24.07
C PHE A 62 -18.07 30.36 -23.38
N GLY A 63 -18.08 30.67 -22.09
CA GLY A 63 -19.30 30.65 -21.26
C GLY A 63 -19.68 29.27 -20.73
N GLN A 64 -19.11 28.19 -21.27
CA GLN A 64 -19.20 26.85 -20.68
C GLN A 64 -17.96 26.56 -19.85
N CYS A 65 -16.78 26.89 -20.36
CA CYS A 65 -15.50 26.77 -19.65
C CYS A 65 -14.92 28.16 -19.38
N THR A 66 -14.49 28.44 -18.14
CA THR A 66 -13.72 29.66 -17.85
C THR A 66 -12.23 29.45 -18.10
N SER A 67 -11.74 28.26 -17.79
CA SER A 67 -10.35 27.84 -17.97
C SER A 67 -10.30 26.34 -18.23
N THR A 68 -9.36 25.93 -19.06
CA THR A 68 -9.13 24.54 -19.42
C THR A 68 -7.84 24.08 -18.74
N ALA A 69 -7.88 22.95 -18.03
CA ALA A 69 -6.68 22.27 -17.57
C ALA A 69 -6.27 21.19 -18.57
N LYS A 70 -4.98 21.10 -18.83
CA LYS A 70 -4.33 20.08 -19.63
C LYS A 70 -3.37 19.30 -18.75
N PHE A 71 -3.40 17.98 -18.85
CA PHE A 71 -2.49 17.10 -18.13
C PHE A 71 -2.43 15.75 -18.85
N ASP A 72 -1.38 14.98 -18.60
CA ASP A 72 -1.32 13.59 -19.03
C ASP A 72 -1.75 12.68 -17.88
N ARG A 73 -2.58 11.69 -18.20
CA ARG A 73 -2.91 10.59 -17.29
C ARG A 73 -2.27 9.31 -17.78
N SER A 74 -1.47 8.70 -16.92
CA SER A 74 -0.83 7.41 -17.16
C SER A 74 -1.51 6.32 -16.32
N TRP A 75 -1.85 5.18 -16.92
CA TRP A 75 -2.39 4.01 -16.23
C TRP A 75 -1.45 2.82 -16.34
N ILE A 76 -1.38 2.00 -15.28
CA ILE A 76 -0.73 0.69 -15.36
C ILE A 76 -1.64 -0.26 -16.14
N GLN A 77 -1.23 -0.67 -17.35
CA GLN A 77 -2.00 -1.62 -18.16
C GLN A 77 -1.71 -3.07 -17.76
N THR A 78 -0.43 -3.40 -17.67
CA THR A 78 0.06 -4.73 -17.34
C THR A 78 1.29 -4.58 -16.47
N GLY A 79 1.51 -5.54 -15.57
CA GLY A 79 2.67 -5.52 -14.71
C GLY A 79 2.78 -6.77 -13.87
N ASN A 80 3.92 -6.91 -13.22
CA ASN A 80 4.15 -7.90 -12.18
C ASN A 80 4.43 -7.16 -10.87
N ALA A 81 4.11 -7.79 -9.75
CA ALA A 81 4.43 -7.26 -8.43
C ALA A 81 5.48 -8.12 -7.74
N THR A 82 6.37 -7.46 -7.01
CA THR A 82 7.25 -8.08 -6.04
C THR A 82 6.83 -7.61 -4.66
N ALA A 83 6.48 -8.54 -3.77
CA ALA A 83 6.12 -8.25 -2.39
C ALA A 83 7.38 -8.13 -1.53
N PHE A 84 7.40 -7.12 -0.68
CA PHE A 84 8.46 -6.88 0.29
C PHE A 84 7.85 -6.37 1.59
N TYR A 85 8.67 -6.26 2.64
CA TYR A 85 8.24 -5.65 3.89
C TYR A 85 9.21 -4.58 4.36
N VAL A 86 8.67 -3.64 5.12
CA VAL A 86 9.41 -2.69 5.94
C VAL A 86 9.24 -3.13 7.38
N SER A 87 10.34 -3.42 8.08
CA SER A 87 10.30 -3.82 9.48
C SER A 87 10.46 -2.63 10.44
N ASN A 88 9.73 -2.67 11.54
CA ASN A 88 9.93 -1.81 12.70
C ASN A 88 10.24 -2.69 13.91
N THR A 89 11.35 -2.44 14.61
CA THR A 89 11.65 -3.15 15.86
C THR A 89 10.84 -2.56 17.01
N ASP A 90 9.95 -3.36 17.59
CA ASP A 90 9.10 -2.95 18.70
C ASP A 90 9.75 -3.24 20.06
N ALA A 91 10.50 -4.35 20.15
CA ALA A 91 11.28 -4.71 21.33
C ALA A 91 12.50 -5.54 20.96
N SER A 92 13.54 -5.49 21.78
CA SER A 92 14.71 -6.37 21.66
C SER A 92 15.23 -6.75 23.03
N ALA A 93 15.82 -7.94 23.11
CA ALA A 93 16.47 -8.46 24.31
C ALA A 93 17.63 -9.37 23.94
N ILE A 94 18.60 -9.50 24.85
CA ILE A 94 19.68 -10.47 24.73
C ILE A 94 19.55 -11.43 25.91
N ASN A 95 19.34 -12.71 25.61
CA ASN A 95 19.27 -13.75 26.62
C ASN A 95 20.62 -14.47 26.70
N LEU A 96 21.46 -14.03 27.64
CA LEU A 96 22.76 -14.65 27.93
C LEU A 96 22.67 -15.83 28.91
N THR A 97 21.46 -16.15 29.38
CA THR A 97 21.27 -17.24 30.35
C THR A 97 21.17 -18.59 29.64
N ASN A 98 21.13 -19.67 30.42
CA ASN A 98 20.94 -21.03 29.90
C ASN A 98 19.45 -21.42 29.80
N ASP A 99 18.55 -20.54 30.24
CA ASP A 99 17.11 -20.75 30.23
C ASP A 99 16.43 -19.77 29.27
N PRO A 100 15.28 -20.11 28.66
CA PRO A 100 14.50 -19.17 27.87
C PRO A 100 13.98 -18.00 28.71
N SER A 101 13.92 -16.80 28.13
CA SER A 101 13.36 -15.60 28.77
C SER A 101 12.12 -15.12 28.01
N THR A 102 11.18 -14.48 28.71
CA THR A 102 9.97 -13.94 28.09
C THR A 102 10.14 -12.45 27.81
N MET A 103 9.89 -12.05 26.57
CA MET A 103 9.75 -10.66 26.14
C MET A 103 8.27 -10.30 26.09
N THR A 104 7.92 -9.08 26.50
CA THR A 104 6.55 -8.54 26.38
C THR A 104 6.58 -7.32 25.48
N VAL A 105 5.69 -7.28 24.49
CA VAL A 105 5.51 -6.18 23.54
C VAL A 105 4.15 -5.56 23.75
N ILE A 106 4.14 -4.25 24.04
CA ILE A 106 2.93 -3.49 24.40
C ILE A 106 2.45 -2.60 23.24
N ASN A 107 3.33 -2.27 22.29
CA ASN A 107 2.98 -1.48 21.12
C ASN A 107 3.61 -2.11 19.88
N SER A 108 2.87 -2.10 18.78
CA SER A 108 3.31 -2.55 17.47
C SER A 108 3.17 -1.38 16.50
N THR A 109 4.22 -1.10 15.74
CA THR A 109 4.24 0.04 14.81
C THR A 109 4.36 -0.42 13.37
N SER A 110 3.31 -0.15 12.60
CA SER A 110 3.29 -0.41 11.16
C SER A 110 3.70 0.86 10.40
N THR A 111 4.59 0.71 9.43
CA THR A 111 5.10 1.80 8.60
C THR A 111 4.57 1.63 7.20
N MET A 112 3.68 2.52 6.77
CA MET A 112 3.22 2.62 5.39
C MET A 112 4.11 3.61 4.66
N ASP A 113 5.08 3.11 3.91
CA ASP A 113 5.87 3.92 3.01
C ASP A 113 5.35 3.74 1.59
N SER A 114 4.87 4.82 0.98
CA SER A 114 4.65 4.84 -0.45
C SER A 114 5.61 5.82 -1.08
N THR A 115 6.53 5.29 -1.89
CA THR A 115 7.60 6.05 -2.53
C THR A 115 7.18 6.67 -3.87
N THR A 116 5.98 6.36 -4.37
CA THR A 116 5.46 6.92 -5.62
C THR A 116 4.53 8.08 -5.39
N SER A 117 5.12 9.24 -5.09
CA SER A 117 4.43 10.53 -5.11
C SER A 117 3.67 10.72 -6.43
N GLY A 118 2.41 11.13 -6.32
CA GLY A 118 1.54 11.47 -7.46
C GLY A 118 0.72 10.32 -8.05
N TRP A 119 0.99 9.07 -7.67
CA TRP A 119 0.14 7.94 -8.10
C TRP A 119 -1.12 7.84 -7.23
N THR A 120 -2.27 7.70 -7.88
CA THR A 120 -3.54 7.27 -7.28
C THR A 120 -3.59 5.75 -7.32
N ILE A 121 -3.13 5.14 -6.24
CA ILE A 121 -2.96 3.69 -6.12
C ILE A 121 -3.21 3.23 -4.69
N GLY A 122 -3.82 2.05 -4.52
CA GLY A 122 -3.85 1.31 -3.28
C GLY A 122 -3.91 -0.19 -3.54
N ALA A 123 -3.31 -0.98 -2.66
CA ALA A 123 -3.33 -2.43 -2.73
C ALA A 123 -4.08 -2.99 -1.51
N LYS A 124 -5.02 -3.91 -1.72
CA LYS A 124 -5.69 -4.64 -0.64
C LYS A 124 -5.45 -6.13 -0.80
N LEU A 125 -5.48 -6.88 0.29
CA LEU A 125 -5.58 -8.33 0.21
C LEU A 125 -6.93 -8.73 -0.42
N SER A 126 -6.87 -9.59 -1.44
CA SER A 126 -8.01 -10.28 -2.02
C SER A 126 -8.10 -11.68 -1.42
N GLY A 127 -9.32 -12.18 -1.16
CA GLY A 127 -9.56 -13.51 -0.60
C GLY A 127 -9.79 -13.54 0.92
N SER A 128 -9.73 -14.74 1.51
CA SER A 128 -9.97 -14.94 2.95
C SER A 128 -8.68 -14.93 3.76
N VAL A 129 -8.65 -14.11 4.81
CA VAL A 129 -7.61 -14.13 5.84
C VAL A 129 -8.15 -14.95 7.01
N SER A 130 -7.61 -16.15 7.21
CA SER A 130 -7.99 -17.02 8.32
C SER A 130 -6.77 -17.33 9.19
N GLY A 131 -6.70 -16.67 10.34
CA GLY A 131 -5.56 -16.78 11.25
C GLY A 131 -4.26 -16.30 10.58
N ASP A 132 -3.26 -17.17 10.57
CA ASP A 132 -1.91 -16.93 10.04
C ASP A 132 -1.76 -17.23 8.53
N SER A 133 -2.86 -17.51 7.83
CA SER A 133 -2.84 -17.84 6.40
C SER A 133 -3.68 -16.90 5.55
N VAL A 134 -3.13 -16.53 4.38
CA VAL A 134 -3.83 -15.78 3.33
C VAL A 134 -4.20 -16.75 2.23
N THR A 135 -5.49 -16.85 1.93
CA THR A 135 -5.99 -17.59 0.76
C THR A 135 -6.40 -16.57 -0.30
N GLY A 136 -5.43 -16.12 -1.09
CA GLY A 136 -5.61 -15.13 -2.15
C GLY A 136 -4.32 -14.34 -2.40
N GLY A 137 -4.44 -13.15 -2.98
CA GLY A 137 -3.28 -12.31 -3.30
C GLY A 137 -3.54 -10.84 -2.99
N ALA A 138 -2.88 -9.94 -3.70
CA ALA A 138 -3.18 -8.51 -3.61
C ALA A 138 -3.89 -8.00 -4.87
N GLU A 139 -4.98 -7.28 -4.67
CA GLU A 139 -5.67 -6.53 -5.73
C GLU A 139 -5.27 -5.06 -5.62
N VAL A 140 -4.84 -4.48 -6.74
CA VAL A 140 -4.39 -3.10 -6.82
C VAL A 140 -5.35 -2.27 -7.66
N SER A 141 -5.77 -1.12 -7.14
CA SER A 141 -6.79 -0.27 -7.74
C SER A 141 -6.59 1.19 -7.34
N ALA A 142 -7.08 2.11 -8.17
CA ALA A 142 -7.22 3.52 -7.77
C ALA A 142 -8.30 3.69 -6.69
N SER A 143 -9.29 2.79 -6.58
CA SER A 143 -10.40 2.91 -5.62
C SER A 143 -9.97 2.78 -4.16
N TYR A 144 -8.81 2.17 -3.89
CA TYR A 144 -8.27 2.04 -2.54
C TYR A 144 -7.24 3.13 -2.21
N SER A 145 -7.02 4.09 -3.10
CA SER A 145 -6.08 5.16 -2.83
C SER A 145 -6.65 6.06 -1.72
N GLN A 146 -5.93 6.17 -0.61
CA GLN A 146 -6.06 7.36 0.24
C GLN A 146 -5.28 8.45 -0.49
N SER A 147 -5.98 9.47 -0.98
CA SER A 147 -5.48 10.54 -1.85
C SER A 147 -4.05 10.98 -1.47
N SER A 148 -3.12 10.87 -2.44
CA SER A 148 -1.69 11.17 -2.33
C SER A 148 -0.92 10.35 -1.28
N THR A 149 -0.21 9.35 -1.80
CA THR A 149 0.80 8.49 -1.17
C THR A 149 1.82 9.27 -0.32
N THR A 150 1.49 9.48 0.94
CA THR A 150 2.35 10.08 1.97
C THR A 150 2.75 9.00 2.97
N SER A 151 4.04 8.90 3.30
CA SER A 151 4.52 7.99 4.35
C SER A 151 3.77 8.24 5.66
N THR A 152 3.12 7.20 6.20
CA THR A 152 2.33 7.28 7.44
C THR A 152 2.72 6.14 8.37
N THR A 153 2.98 6.47 9.63
CA THR A 153 3.24 5.47 10.68
C THR A 153 1.98 5.28 11.52
N VAL A 154 1.55 4.04 11.70
CA VAL A 154 0.41 3.68 12.55
C VAL A 154 0.90 2.80 13.69
N THR A 155 0.83 3.32 14.91
CA THR A 155 1.14 2.55 16.12
C THR A 155 -0.17 2.05 16.75
N THR A 156 -0.24 0.74 16.97
CA THR A 156 -1.35 0.09 17.67
C THR A 156 -0.88 -0.43 19.02
N THR A 157 -1.70 -0.23 20.05
CA THR A 157 -1.45 -0.83 21.36
C THR A 157 -1.91 -2.28 21.33
N VAL A 158 -0.99 -3.16 21.67
CA VAL A 158 -1.15 -4.61 21.60
C VAL A 158 -0.54 -5.24 22.85
N SER A 159 -0.71 -6.54 23.06
CA SER A 159 -0.01 -7.22 24.16
C SER A 159 0.36 -8.62 23.71
N TYR A 160 1.62 -8.80 23.34
CA TYR A 160 2.16 -10.10 22.92
C TYR A 160 3.32 -10.49 23.81
N THR A 161 3.44 -11.79 24.06
CA THR A 161 4.60 -12.37 24.73
C THR A 161 5.35 -13.25 23.74
N ALA A 162 6.66 -13.07 23.66
CA ALA A 162 7.54 -13.90 22.84
C ALA A 162 8.61 -14.53 23.73
N THR A 163 8.97 -15.78 23.46
CA THR A 163 10.03 -16.47 24.20
C THR A 163 11.34 -16.31 23.47
N CYS A 164 12.32 -15.64 24.09
CA CYS A 164 13.68 -15.56 23.60
C CYS A 164 14.50 -16.76 24.10
N PRO A 165 14.97 -17.64 23.21
CA PRO A 165 15.74 -18.82 23.63
C PRO A 165 17.02 -18.46 24.38
N ALA A 166 17.53 -19.40 25.18
CA ALA A 166 18.83 -19.27 25.84
C ALA A 166 19.94 -19.01 24.82
N GLN A 167 20.92 -18.17 25.18
CA GLN A 167 22.07 -17.81 24.33
C GLN A 167 21.69 -17.15 22.97
N HIS A 168 20.58 -16.42 22.91
CA HIS A 168 20.13 -15.70 21.71
C HIS A 168 19.96 -14.20 21.93
N GLN A 169 20.22 -13.42 20.88
CA GLN A 169 19.74 -12.05 20.74
C GLN A 169 18.41 -12.10 19.99
N CYS A 170 17.36 -11.54 20.56
CA CYS A 170 16.02 -11.55 20.00
C CYS A 170 15.50 -10.14 19.72
N SER A 171 14.75 -9.97 18.64
CA SER A 171 13.91 -8.81 18.36
C SER A 171 12.50 -9.26 18.03
N VAL A 172 11.52 -8.52 18.54
CA VAL A 172 10.14 -8.58 18.04
C VAL A 172 9.94 -7.39 17.13
N GLU A 173 9.51 -7.68 15.91
CA GLU A 173 9.39 -6.70 14.83
C GLU A 173 7.98 -6.73 14.24
N THR A 174 7.47 -5.56 13.91
CA THR A 174 6.28 -5.42 13.06
C THR A 174 6.72 -5.25 11.62
N TRP A 175 6.35 -6.20 10.76
CA TRP A 175 6.66 -6.21 9.33
C TRP A 175 5.44 -5.72 8.55
N THR A 176 5.56 -4.55 7.92
CA THR A 176 4.48 -3.96 7.11
C THR A 176 4.70 -4.27 5.64
N PHE A 177 3.68 -4.84 4.99
CA PHE A 177 3.79 -5.37 3.65
C PHE A 177 3.57 -4.30 2.59
N HIS A 178 4.36 -4.39 1.53
CA HIS A 178 4.34 -3.49 0.38
C HIS A 178 4.47 -4.28 -0.92
N LEU A 179 4.03 -3.67 -2.01
CA LEU A 179 4.24 -4.16 -3.36
C LEU A 179 5.10 -3.18 -4.14
N ASN A 180 6.06 -3.71 -4.89
CA ASN A 180 6.77 -3.02 -5.95
C ASN A 180 6.23 -3.52 -7.29
N ILE A 181 5.46 -2.69 -7.99
CA ILE A 181 4.75 -3.04 -9.22
C ILE A 181 5.54 -2.47 -10.39
N THR A 182 6.04 -3.35 -11.27
CA THR A 182 6.76 -2.94 -12.48
C THR A 182 6.01 -3.43 -13.71
N GLY A 183 5.79 -2.54 -14.68
CA GLY A 183 4.91 -2.82 -15.80
C GLY A 183 4.98 -1.83 -16.94
N SER A 184 4.04 -1.96 -17.87
CA SER A 184 3.83 -1.05 -18.99
C SER A 184 2.67 -0.10 -18.68
N CYS A 185 2.91 1.18 -18.94
CA CYS A 185 1.95 2.24 -18.74
C CYS A 185 1.58 2.92 -20.05
N LEU A 186 0.27 3.13 -20.21
CA LEU A 186 -0.32 3.90 -21.30
C LEU A 186 -0.59 5.30 -20.78
N SER A 187 -0.21 6.33 -21.55
CA SER A 187 -0.44 7.73 -21.19
C SER A 187 -1.35 8.37 -22.23
N HIS A 188 -2.41 9.03 -21.78
CA HIS A 188 -3.30 9.82 -22.63
C HIS A 188 -3.30 11.28 -22.22
N GLY A 189 -3.41 12.16 -23.21
CA GLY A 189 -3.69 13.57 -23.01
C GLY A 189 -5.11 13.76 -22.50
N MET A 190 -5.22 14.43 -21.36
CA MET A 190 -6.48 14.72 -20.70
C MET A 190 -6.76 16.21 -20.72
N ILE A 191 -8.04 16.56 -20.86
CA ILE A 191 -8.52 17.92 -20.71
C ILE A 191 -9.58 17.95 -19.62
N ASN A 192 -9.40 18.79 -18.60
CA ASN A 192 -10.47 19.10 -17.65
C ASN A 192 -11.03 20.50 -17.91
N CYS A 193 -12.33 20.53 -18.16
CA CYS A 193 -13.11 21.75 -18.18
C CYS A 193 -14.09 21.69 -17.01
N ARG A 194 -13.76 22.32 -15.87
CA ARG A 194 -14.45 22.16 -14.56
C ARG A 194 -15.96 21.89 -14.62
N SER A 195 -16.69 22.66 -15.43
CA SER A 195 -18.15 22.59 -15.62
C SER A 195 -18.63 21.40 -16.47
N LEU A 196 -17.83 20.94 -17.42
CA LEU A 196 -18.13 19.85 -18.34
C LEU A 196 -17.44 18.52 -17.96
N GLY A 197 -16.47 18.57 -17.05
CA GLY A 197 -15.72 17.42 -16.55
C GLY A 197 -14.39 17.20 -17.26
N THR A 198 -13.87 15.98 -17.12
CA THR A 198 -12.60 15.54 -17.71
C THR A 198 -12.86 14.70 -18.96
N PHE A 199 -12.13 15.01 -20.03
CA PHE A 199 -12.15 14.31 -21.30
C PHE A 199 -10.82 13.63 -21.55
N ASP A 200 -10.86 12.36 -21.91
CA ASP A 200 -9.74 11.66 -22.51
C ASP A 200 -9.68 12.01 -24.01
N GLN A 201 -8.69 12.80 -24.41
CA GLN A 201 -8.55 13.21 -25.81
C GLN A 201 -8.23 12.03 -26.72
N CYS A 202 -7.60 10.98 -26.21
CA CYS A 202 -7.13 9.85 -27.02
C CYS A 202 -8.22 8.82 -27.27
N THR A 203 -9.21 8.74 -26.36
CA THR A 203 -10.38 7.87 -26.53
C THR A 203 -11.53 8.58 -27.22
N ASN A 204 -11.83 9.83 -26.86
CA ASN A 204 -12.93 10.60 -27.44
C ASN A 204 -12.51 12.07 -27.66
N PRO A 205 -11.73 12.34 -28.72
CA PRO A 205 -11.12 13.64 -28.96
C PRO A 205 -12.17 14.73 -29.12
N GLN A 206 -11.95 15.83 -28.42
CA GLN A 206 -12.75 17.04 -28.55
C GLN A 206 -12.10 17.92 -29.62
N THR A 207 -12.73 18.04 -30.78
CA THR A 207 -12.12 18.68 -31.96
C THR A 207 -12.62 20.10 -32.22
N ALA A 208 -13.37 20.68 -31.29
CA ALA A 208 -14.05 21.98 -31.47
C ALA A 208 -13.09 23.16 -31.76
N CYS A 209 -11.82 23.07 -31.35
CA CYS A 209 -10.83 24.12 -31.56
C CYS A 209 -9.40 23.57 -31.53
N GLN A 210 -8.46 24.32 -32.12
CA GLN A 210 -7.05 23.94 -32.22
C GLN A 210 -6.44 23.59 -30.85
N GLN A 211 -6.74 24.39 -29.83
CA GLN A 211 -6.28 24.17 -28.45
C GLN A 211 -6.52 22.74 -27.93
N TYR A 212 -7.65 22.13 -28.27
CA TYR A 212 -8.01 20.77 -27.83
C TYR A 212 -7.47 19.73 -28.83
N GLN A 213 -7.43 20.06 -30.12
CA GLN A 213 -6.80 19.20 -31.14
C GLN A 213 -5.30 19.00 -30.88
N ASP A 214 -4.59 20.05 -30.42
CA ASP A 214 -3.17 19.98 -30.07
C ASP A 214 -2.91 18.93 -28.98
N MET A 215 -3.79 18.84 -27.97
CA MET A 215 -3.67 17.79 -26.95
C MET A 215 -3.80 16.39 -27.55
N TYR A 216 -4.66 16.20 -28.53
CA TYR A 216 -4.76 14.92 -29.22
C TYR A 216 -3.50 14.60 -30.03
N THR A 217 -3.05 15.56 -30.86
CA THR A 217 -1.90 15.33 -31.76
C THR A 217 -0.62 15.07 -30.99
N ASP A 218 -0.43 15.78 -29.87
CA ASP A 218 0.84 15.79 -29.17
C ASP A 218 0.93 14.67 -28.12
N HIS A 219 -0.20 14.23 -27.56
CA HIS A 219 -0.21 13.34 -26.38
C HIS A 219 -0.84 11.95 -26.61
N CYS A 220 -1.48 11.67 -27.75
CA CYS A 220 -2.21 10.39 -27.92
C CYS A 220 -1.45 9.28 -28.64
N ASN A 221 -0.38 9.59 -29.37
CA ASN A 221 0.43 8.58 -30.08
C ASN A 221 1.75 8.30 -29.34
N GLN A 222 1.68 8.27 -28.01
CA GLN A 222 2.85 8.03 -27.16
C GLN A 222 3.10 6.51 -27.05
N PRO A 223 4.37 6.05 -27.17
CA PRO A 223 4.69 4.65 -26.93
C PRO A 223 4.42 4.28 -25.47
N LEU A 224 4.12 3.00 -25.22
CA LEU A 224 4.02 2.48 -23.86
C LEU A 224 5.35 2.73 -23.13
N LYS A 225 5.26 3.29 -21.93
CA LYS A 225 6.41 3.58 -21.07
C LYS A 225 6.49 2.53 -19.96
N THR A 226 7.68 2.25 -19.47
CA THR A 226 7.83 1.45 -18.26
C THR A 226 7.45 2.29 -17.04
N CYS A 227 6.68 1.70 -16.13
CA CYS A 227 6.35 2.29 -14.84
C CYS A 227 6.75 1.36 -13.70
N ASN A 228 7.19 1.96 -12.59
CA ASN A 228 7.55 1.29 -11.36
C ASN A 228 6.91 2.04 -10.20
N VAL A 229 6.04 1.37 -9.44
CA VAL A 229 5.18 1.98 -8.43
C VAL A 229 5.20 1.17 -7.14
N GLN A 230 5.31 1.85 -6.00
CA GLN A 230 5.29 1.19 -4.70
C GLN A 230 4.08 1.62 -3.88
N THR A 231 3.39 0.62 -3.32
CA THR A 231 2.21 0.86 -2.48
C THR A 231 2.24 -0.06 -1.26
N PRO A 232 1.85 0.42 -0.08
CA PRO A 232 1.54 -0.47 1.04
C PRO A 232 0.36 -1.37 0.68
N VAL A 233 0.33 -2.54 1.31
CA VAL A 233 -0.80 -3.48 1.25
C VAL A 233 -1.68 -3.25 2.47
N TYR A 234 -2.97 -3.11 2.24
CA TYR A 234 -4.00 -3.00 3.27
C TYR A 234 -4.70 -4.34 3.51
N ASN A 235 -5.29 -4.49 4.70
CA ASN A 235 -6.24 -5.55 4.99
C ASN A 235 -7.47 -5.46 4.07
N SER A 236 -8.34 -6.47 4.15
CA SER A 236 -9.59 -6.50 3.38
C SER A 236 -10.55 -5.35 3.70
N ASP A 237 -10.34 -4.62 4.79
CA ASP A 237 -11.05 -3.38 5.13
C ASP A 237 -10.63 -2.17 4.27
N GLY A 238 -9.53 -2.28 3.53
CA GLY A 238 -8.96 -1.22 2.68
C GLY A 238 -8.38 -0.01 3.42
N THR A 239 -8.24 -0.08 4.75
CA THR A 239 -7.81 1.08 5.58
C THR A 239 -6.71 0.73 6.56
N THR A 240 -6.70 -0.47 7.13
CA THR A 240 -5.69 -0.91 8.08
C THR A 240 -4.50 -1.52 7.34
N PRO A 241 -3.25 -1.12 7.62
CA PRO A 241 -2.07 -1.74 7.01
C PRO A 241 -2.05 -3.24 7.26
N TYR A 242 -1.67 -4.01 6.25
CA TYR A 242 -1.38 -5.41 6.44
C TYR A 242 0.03 -5.56 7.02
N SER A 243 0.11 -6.05 8.25
CA SER A 243 1.37 -6.27 8.96
C SER A 243 1.34 -7.55 9.76
N GLN A 244 2.52 -8.14 9.97
CA GLN A 244 2.73 -9.31 10.82
C GLN A 244 3.74 -9.01 11.91
N ILE A 245 3.57 -9.64 13.08
CA ILE A 245 4.50 -9.51 14.20
C ILE A 245 5.40 -10.73 14.22
N VAL A 246 6.71 -10.49 14.18
CA VAL A 246 7.71 -11.50 13.91
C VAL A 246 8.74 -11.52 15.03
N LEU A 247 9.07 -12.72 15.51
CA LEU A 247 10.23 -12.94 16.39
C LEU A 247 11.44 -13.31 15.54
N ILE A 248 12.49 -12.51 15.65
CA ILE A 248 13.81 -12.84 15.14
C ILE A 248 14.65 -13.25 16.34
N ALA A 249 15.27 -14.43 16.26
CA ALA A 249 16.13 -14.97 17.32
C ALA A 249 17.44 -15.47 16.74
N THR A 250 18.53 -14.78 17.08
CA THR A 250 19.86 -15.03 16.53
C THR A 250 20.80 -15.59 17.61
N PRO A 251 21.44 -16.75 17.40
CA PRO A 251 22.40 -17.30 18.36
C PRO A 251 23.60 -16.37 18.58
N ILE A 252 24.04 -16.18 19.83
CA ILE A 252 25.13 -15.25 20.18
C ILE A 252 26.52 -15.82 19.81
N ASN A 253 26.69 -17.14 19.85
CA ASN A 253 27.97 -17.83 19.61
C ASN A 253 27.97 -18.72 18.35
N GLY A 254 26.97 -18.58 17.47
CA GLY A 254 26.86 -19.34 16.23
C GLY A 254 26.88 -18.43 15.01
N THR A 255 27.36 -18.94 13.88
CA THR A 255 27.12 -18.32 12.56
C THR A 255 25.62 -18.29 12.34
N SER A 256 25.01 -17.11 12.43
CA SER A 256 23.58 -16.93 12.20
C SER A 256 23.23 -17.21 10.74
N THR A 257 22.48 -18.27 10.47
CA THR A 257 21.88 -18.55 9.15
C THR A 257 20.50 -17.91 8.96
N ILE A 258 20.04 -17.07 9.89
CA ILE A 258 18.88 -16.21 9.64
C ILE A 258 19.37 -15.04 8.79
N GLU A 259 19.55 -15.28 7.49
CA GLU A 259 19.62 -14.20 6.53
C GLU A 259 18.29 -13.44 6.64
N ARG A 260 18.33 -12.16 7.05
CA ARG A 260 17.22 -11.24 6.76
C ARG A 260 16.92 -11.45 5.28
N SER A 261 15.69 -11.86 4.97
CA SER A 261 15.34 -12.19 3.58
C SER A 261 15.77 -11.03 2.70
N GLY A 262 16.27 -11.27 1.47
CA GLY A 262 16.55 -10.19 0.51
C GLY A 262 15.34 -9.30 0.15
N ARG A 263 14.17 -9.57 0.75
CA ARG A 263 12.92 -8.83 0.71
C ARG A 263 12.75 -7.82 1.86
N ASP A 264 13.70 -7.77 2.78
CA ASP A 264 13.76 -6.76 3.83
C ASP A 264 14.34 -5.46 3.24
N GLN A 265 13.53 -4.40 3.19
CA GLN A 265 14.00 -3.09 2.74
C GLN A 265 14.18 -2.15 3.94
N GLN A 266 15.40 -1.62 4.09
CA GLN A 266 15.67 -0.58 5.06
C GLN A 266 14.91 0.70 4.71
N MET A 267 14.33 1.36 5.72
CA MET A 267 13.76 2.69 5.58
C MET A 267 14.79 3.63 4.95
N VAL A 268 14.51 4.14 3.75
CA VAL A 268 15.30 5.23 3.18
C VAL A 268 14.92 6.48 3.97
N LYS A 269 15.73 6.82 4.99
CA LYS A 269 15.63 8.11 5.69
C LYS A 269 15.92 9.21 4.68
N TYR A 270 14.89 9.75 4.05
CA TYR A 270 15.03 10.98 3.27
C TYR A 270 15.32 12.12 4.23
N LYS A 271 16.54 12.64 4.16
CA LYS A 271 16.91 13.91 4.79
C LYS A 271 16.10 14.98 4.06
N VAL A 272 15.08 15.52 4.71
CA VAL A 272 14.42 16.75 4.24
C VAL A 272 15.51 17.82 4.24
N LEU A 273 15.99 18.18 3.06
CA LEU A 273 16.86 19.34 2.89
C LEU A 273 15.96 20.56 3.09
N GLY A 274 16.03 21.14 4.28
CA GLY A 274 15.56 22.50 4.53
C GLY A 274 16.49 23.52 3.90
#